data_AF-A0A2P9GZ20-F1
#
_entry.id   AF-A0A2P9GZ20-F1
#
_cell.length_a   1.000
_cell.length_b   1.000
_cell.length_c   1.000
_cell.angle_alpha   90.00
_cell.angle_beta   90.00
_cell.angle_gamma   90.00
#
_symmetry.space_group_name_H-M   'P 1'
#
loop_
_entity.id
_entity.type
_entity.pdbx_description
1 polymer ?
#
loop_
_entity_poly.entity_id
_entity_poly.type
_entity_poly.pdbx_seq_one_letter_code
_entity_poly.pdbx_strand_id
1 'polypeptide(L)' 'MIEDWRRHFNNGRPNSSLGYLSPSEFKSSLQGKVSAPQPVSQPEAIDFN' A
#
# COMPACT_ATOMS: atom_id res chain seq x y z
N MET A 1 -4.57 -14.06 -16.64
CA MET A 1 -3.78 -15.30 -16.41
C MET A 1 -2.60 -15.05 -15.46
N ILE A 2 -1.52 -14.35 -15.86
CA ILE A 2 -0.37 -14.09 -14.94
C ILE A 2 -0.66 -13.00 -13.89
N GLU A 3 -1.34 -11.92 -14.28
CA GLU A 3 -1.64 -10.81 -13.37
C GLU A 3 -2.63 -11.23 -12.28
N ASP A 4 -3.62 -12.07 -12.61
CA ASP A 4 -4.56 -12.62 -11.64
C ASP A 4 -3.85 -13.45 -10.57
N TRP A 5 -2.93 -14.32 -11.01
CA TRP A 5 -2.12 -15.12 -10.10
C TRP A 5 -1.23 -14.22 -9.22
N ARG A 6 -0.55 -13.23 -9.82
CA ARG A 6 0.31 -12.28 -9.10
C ARG A 6 -0.47 -11.52 -8.04
N ARG A 7 -1.67 -11.03 -8.37
CA ARG A 7 -2.54 -10.32 -7.44
C ARG A 7 -3.00 -11.24 -6.30
N HIS A 8 -3.43 -12.46 -6.62
CA HIS A 8 -3.88 -13.40 -5.60
C HIS A 8 -2.75 -13.79 -4.63
N PHE A 9 -1.60 -14.18 -5.18
CA PHE A 9 -0.43 -14.58 -4.39
C PHE A 9 0.07 -13.44 -3.49
N ASN A 10 0.18 -12.22 -4.02
CA ASN A 10 0.68 -11.08 -3.24
C ASN A 10 -0.34 -10.60 -2.19
N ASN A 11 -1.64 -10.70 -2.45
CA ASN A 11 -2.67 -10.22 -1.51
C ASN A 11 -2.77 -11.05 -0.23
N GLY A 12 -2.37 -12.32 -0.27
CA GLY A 12 -2.48 -13.24 0.87
C GLY A 12 -1.20 -13.38 1.71
N ARG A 13 -0.10 -12.69 1.37
CA ARG A 13 1.19 -12.95 2.00
C ARG A 13 1.55 -11.92 3.09
N PRO A 14 1.75 -12.37 4.35
CA PRO A 14 2.34 -11.56 5.39
C PRO A 14 3.72 -11.02 5.01
N ASN A 15 3.99 -9.76 5.30
CA ASN A 15 5.32 -9.19 5.16
C ASN A 15 5.64 -8.24 6.33
N SER A 16 6.91 -8.17 6.72
CA SER A 16 7.37 -7.41 7.89
C SER A 16 7.12 -5.90 7.76
N SER A 17 7.13 -5.36 6.55
CA SER A 17 6.85 -3.93 6.29
C SER A 17 5.42 -3.53 6.67
N LEU A 18 4.47 -4.48 6.67
CA LEU A 18 3.09 -4.28 7.12
C LEU A 18 2.85 -4.76 8.56
N GLY A 19 3.92 -5.01 9.33
CA GLY A 19 3.79 -5.53 10.70
C GLY A 19 3.33 -6.99 10.75
N TYR A 20 3.79 -7.82 9.80
CA TYR A 20 3.37 -9.22 9.62
C TYR A 20 1.91 -9.40 9.20
N LEU A 21 1.28 -8.37 8.64
CA LEU A 21 -0.03 -8.46 8.00
C LEU A 21 0.14 -8.72 6.49
N SER A 22 -0.83 -9.39 5.88
CA SER A 22 -0.99 -9.36 4.43
C SER A 22 -1.53 -8.01 3.96
N PRO A 23 -1.36 -7.64 2.67
CA PRO A 23 -1.96 -6.42 2.13
C PRO A 23 -3.47 -6.29 2.37
N SER A 24 -4.20 -7.41 2.32
CA SER A 24 -5.64 -7.44 2.55
C SER A 24 -6.02 -7.18 4.02
N GLU A 25 -5.29 -7.75 4.96
CA GLU A 25 -5.47 -7.53 6.40
C GLU A 25 -5.05 -6.11 6.80
N PHE A 26 -3.94 -5.62 6.26
CA PHE A 26 -3.49 -4.25 6.48
C PHE A 26 -4.54 -3.24 5.99
N LYS A 27 -5.08 -3.41 4.77
CA LYS A 27 -6.17 -2.57 4.25
C LYS A 27 -7.41 -2.61 5.14
N SER A 28 -7.72 -3.77 5.73
CA SER A 28 -8.84 -3.92 6.68
C SER A 28 -8.57 -3.18 7.99
N SER A 29 -7.32 -3.22 8.49
CA SER A 29 -6.90 -2.50 9.71
C SER A 29 -6.92 -0.97 9.58
N LEU A 30 -6.89 -0.45 8.35
CA LEU A 30 -6.98 0.98 8.02
C LEU A 30 -8.42 1.48 7.90
N GLN A 31 -9.40 0.61 7.70
CA GLN A 31 -10.81 1.02 7.59
C GLN A 31 -11.26 1.66 8.90
N GLY A 32 -11.51 2.97 8.86
CA GLY A 32 -11.84 3.81 10.02
C GLY A 32 -10.69 4.65 10.58
N LYS A 33 -9.45 4.49 10.09
CA LYS A 33 -8.26 5.28 10.51
C LYS A 33 -7.79 6.29 9.49
N VAL A 34 -8.23 6.18 8.24
CA VAL A 34 -7.85 7.12 7.17
C VAL A 34 -8.80 8.31 7.21
N SER A 35 -8.46 9.33 8.00
CA SER A 35 -8.96 10.68 7.74
C SER A 35 -8.57 11.08 6.31
N ALA A 36 -9.43 11.85 5.64
CA ALA A 36 -9.38 12.20 4.21
C ALA A 36 -7.95 12.31 3.64
N PRO A 37 -7.72 11.88 2.37
CA PRO A 37 -6.41 11.99 1.75
C PRO A 37 -5.91 13.41 1.86
N GLN A 38 -4.87 13.62 2.66
CA GLN A 38 -4.16 14.89 2.68
C GLN A 38 -3.61 15.08 1.26
N PRO A 39 -3.86 16.23 0.61
CA PRO A 39 -3.25 16.51 -0.67
C PRO A 39 -1.74 16.37 -0.48
N VAL A 40 -1.15 15.39 -1.16
CA VAL A 40 0.30 15.21 -1.16
C VAL A 40 0.86 16.48 -1.79
N SER A 41 1.54 17.31 -1.00
CA SER A 41 2.41 18.33 -1.57
C SER A 41 3.46 17.55 -2.35
N GLN A 42 3.31 17.57 -3.67
CA GLN A 42 4.25 17.00 -4.63
C GLN A 42 5.67 17.37 -4.19
N PRO A 43 6.59 16.39 -4.01
CA PRO A 43 7.97 16.74 -3.67
C PRO A 43 8.48 17.64 -4.79
N GLU A 44 8.98 18.81 -4.41
CA GLU A 44 9.53 19.79 -5.35
C GLU A 44 10.48 19.06 -6.29
N ALA A 45 10.32 19.30 -7.60
CA ALA A 45 11.18 18.72 -8.60
C ALA A 45 12.63 18.99 -8.18
N ILE A 46 13.41 17.93 -7.96
CA ILE A 46 14.85 18.06 -7.79
C ILE A 46 15.36 18.60 -9.12
N ASP A 47 15.63 19.90 -9.16
CA ASP A 47 16.26 20.55 -10.29
C ASP A 47 17.73 20.11 -10.29
N PHE A 48 18.07 19.25 -11.25
CA PHE A 48 19.43 18.78 -11.47
C PHE A 48 20.16 19.81 -12.34
N ASN A 49 20.51 20.96 -11.77
CA ASN A 49 21.38 21.94 -12.40
C ASN A 49 22.77 21.97 -11.76
#